data_AF-A0A382CP92-F1
#
_entry.id   AF-A0A382CP92-F1
#
_cell.length_a   1.000
_cell.length_b   1.000
_cell.length_c   1.000
_cell.angle_alpha   90.00
_cell.angle_beta   90.00
_cell.angle_gamma   90.00
#
_symmetry.space_group_name_H-M   'P 1'
#
loop_
_entity.id
_entity.type
_entity.pdbx_description
1 polymer ?
#
loop_
_entity_poly.entity_id
_entity_poly.type
_entity_poly.pdbx_seq_one_letter_code
_entity_poly.pdbx_strand_id
1 'polypeptide(L)' 'PTAMEADAWATALLVLGPKKGLQVAERENLAALFVERGPSGIQVLTTPNFPR' A
#
# COMPACT_ATOMS: atom_id res chain seq x y z
N PRO A 1 -6.28 -14.63 0.38
CA PRO A 1 -6.86 -13.27 0.45
C PRO A 1 -8.22 -13.18 -0.26
N THR A 2 -9.20 -12.56 0.38
CA THR A 2 -10.52 -12.23 -0.18
C THR A 2 -10.60 -10.75 -0.59
N ALA A 3 -11.58 -10.39 -1.41
CA ALA A 3 -11.84 -8.99 -1.74
C ALA A 3 -12.19 -8.14 -0.50
N MET A 4 -12.89 -8.72 0.48
CA MET A 4 -13.24 -8.04 1.74
C MET A 4 -11.98 -7.72 2.57
N GLU A 5 -11.02 -8.65 2.65
CA GLU A 5 -9.75 -8.40 3.32
C GLU A 5 -8.94 -7.30 2.62
N ALA A 6 -8.93 -7.30 1.29
CA ALA A 6 -8.25 -6.27 0.50
C ALA A 6 -8.86 -4.87 0.73
N ASP A 7 -10.18 -4.76 0.80
CA ASP A 7 -10.88 -3.49 1.05
C ASP A 7 -10.60 -2.93 2.46
N ALA A 8 -10.61 -3.80 3.47
CA ALA A 8 -10.24 -3.43 4.84
C ALA A 8 -8.79 -2.93 4.91
N TRP A 9 -7.85 -3.64 4.27
CA TRP A 9 -6.46 -3.22 4.22
C TRP A 9 -6.26 -1.93 3.43
N ALA A 10 -6.92 -1.76 2.29
CA ALA A 10 -6.83 -0.53 1.50
C ALA A 10 -7.22 0.70 2.35
N THR A 11 -8.30 0.60 3.10
CA THR A 11 -8.74 1.66 4.02
C THR A 11 -7.71 1.92 5.12
N ALA A 12 -7.23 0.86 5.79
CA ALA A 12 -6.26 0.99 6.87
C ALA A 12 -4.93 1.62 6.39
N LEU A 13 -4.43 1.16 5.25
CA LEU A 13 -3.18 1.64 4.64
C LEU A 13 -3.29 3.08 4.16
N LEU A 14 -4.46 3.49 3.65
CA LEU A 14 -4.73 4.89 3.29
C LEU A 14 -4.65 5.81 4.51
N VAL A 15 -5.25 5.42 5.63
CA VAL A 15 -5.24 6.20 6.89
C VAL A 15 -3.83 6.31 7.47
N LEU A 16 -3.04 5.24 7.39
CA LEU A 16 -1.65 5.24 7.88
C LEU A 16 -0.72 6.11 7.02
N GLY A 17 -1.09 6.36 5.77
CA GLY A 17 -0.27 7.06 4.79
C GLY A 17 0.89 6.21 4.25
N PRO A 18 1.58 6.67 3.20
CA PRO A 18 2.49 5.86 2.39
C PRO A 18 3.69 5.31 3.15
N LYS A 19 4.32 6.11 4.02
CA LYS A 19 5.51 5.67 4.78
C LYS A 19 5.19 4.57 5.81
N LYS A 20 4.20 4.81 6.68
CA LYS A 20 3.82 3.84 7.72
C LYS A 20 3.02 2.68 7.14
N GLY A 21 2.19 2.96 6.14
CA GLY A 21 1.44 1.97 5.38
C GLY A 21 2.36 0.95 4.70
N LEU A 22 3.43 1.37 4.04
CA LEU A 22 4.38 0.46 3.40
C LEU A 22 5.03 -0.49 4.42
N GLN A 23 5.48 0.03 5.57
CA GLN A 23 6.07 -0.79 6.64
C GLN A 23 5.10 -1.84 7.19
N VAL A 24 3.83 -1.46 7.38
CA VAL A 24 2.78 -2.41 7.81
C VAL A 24 2.51 -3.42 6.71
N ALA A 25 2.36 -2.98 5.46
CA ALA A 25 2.08 -3.87 4.34
C ALA A 25 3.20 -4.90 4.12
N GLU A 26 4.46 -4.52 4.26
CA GLU A 26 5.59 -5.45 4.21
C GLU A 26 5.59 -6.44 5.38
N ARG A 27 5.37 -5.96 6.61
CA ARG A 27 5.32 -6.82 7.80
C ARG A 27 4.20 -7.86 7.74
N GLU A 28 3.03 -7.47 7.22
CA GLU A 28 1.87 -8.35 7.06
C GLU A 28 1.89 -9.12 5.72
N ASN A 29 2.98 -9.02 4.95
CA ASN A 29 3.20 -9.73 3.69
C ASN A 29 2.11 -9.45 2.62
N LEU A 30 1.54 -8.25 2.61
CA LEU A 30 0.48 -7.84 1.68
C LEU A 30 1.06 -7.49 0.31
N ALA A 31 0.29 -7.76 -0.74
CA ALA A 31 0.52 -7.19 -2.06
C ALA A 31 -0.17 -5.81 -2.12
N ALA A 32 0.59 -4.72 -1.95
CA ALA A 32 0.06 -3.36 -1.96
C ALA A 32 0.83 -2.42 -2.92
N LEU A 33 0.07 -1.51 -3.53
CA LEU A 33 0.53 -0.40 -4.36
C LEU A 33 0.09 0.89 -3.69
N PHE A 34 1.05 1.78 -3.42
CA PHE A 34 0.80 3.13 -2.93
C PHE A 34 1.08 4.11 -4.05
N VAL A 35 0.16 5.06 -4.22
CA VAL A 35 0.28 6.15 -5.19
C VAL A 35 0.12 7.46 -4.42
N GLU A 36 1.14 8.31 -4.48
CA GLU A 36 1.11 9.62 -3.82
C GLU A 36 1.49 10.73 -4.80
N ARG A 37 1.01 11.94 -4.52
CA ARG A 37 1.40 13.14 -5.28
C ARG A 37 2.64 13.75 -4.63
N GLY A 38 3.77 13.60 -5.28
CA GLY A 38 5.03 14.25 -4.92
C GLY A 38 5.22 15.62 -5.58
N PRO A 39 6.31 16.33 -5.24
CA PRO A 39 6.63 17.66 -5.78
C PRO A 39 6.79 17.69 -7.30
N SER A 40 7.23 16.58 -7.90
CA SER A 40 7.51 16.45 -9.34
C SER A 40 6.53 15.56 -10.10
N GLY A 41 5.40 15.17 -9.49
CA GLY A 41 4.39 14.32 -10.12
C GLY A 41 3.95 13.14 -9.25
N ILE A 42 3.46 12.08 -9.89
CA ILE A 42 3.02 10.85 -9.21
C ILE A 42 4.24 10.04 -8.78
N GLN A 43 4.29 9.64 -7.52
CA GLN A 43 5.25 8.68 -6.98
C GLN A 43 4.52 7.37 -6.65
N VAL A 44 5.21 6.26 -6.91
CA VAL A 44 4.68 4.91 -6.73
C VAL A 44 5.59 4.13 -5.82
N LEU A 45 5.01 3.47 -4.82
CA LEU A 45 5.71 2.52 -3.94
C LEU A 45 4.97 1.19 -3.98
N THR A 46 5.72 0.09 -4.01
CA THR A 46 5.16 -1.26 -3.98
C THR A 46 5.83 -2.11 -2.93
N THR A 47 5.05 -3.00 -2.32
CA THR A 47 5.59 -4.13 -1.56
C THR A 47 6.21 -5.16 -2.51
N PRO A 48 7.19 -5.99 -2.08
CA PRO A 48 7.82 -7.02 -2.90
C PRO A 48 6.84 -8.02 -3.55
N ASN A 49 5.69 -8.27 -2.90
CA ASN A 49 4.70 -9.24 -3.36
C ASN A 49 3.65 -8.66 -4.32
N PHE A 50 3.70 -7.36 -4.62
CA PHE A 50 2.76 -6.77 -5.59
C PHE A 50 3.15 -7.22 -7.00
N PRO A 51 2.23 -7.83 -7.78
CA PRO A 51 2.54 -8.30 -9.12
C PRO A 51 2.95 -7.12 -10.02
N ARG A 52 3.95 -7.36 -10.88
CA ARG A 52 4.43 -6.37 -11.87
C ARG A 52 3.46 -6.26 -13.04
#